data_AF-A0A643F8K9-F1
#
_entry.id   AF-A0A643F8K9-F1
#
_cell.length_a   1.000
_cell.length_b   1.000
_cell.length_c   1.000
_cell.angle_alpha   90.00
_cell.angle_beta   90.00
_cell.angle_gamma   90.00
#
_symmetry.space_group_name_H-M   'P 1'
#
loop_
_entity.id
_entity.type
_entity.pdbx_description
1 polymer ?
#
loop_
_entity_poly.entity_id
_entity_poly.type
_entity_poly.pdbx_seq_one_letter_code
_entity_poly.pdbx_strand_id
1 'polypeptide(L)'
;MDTESPEPSFPPRIPLGAALPDLSHLPTLDLPTLAPAAPLPSAPRHSQLAAGWRFEGQVTLEGSLTVAGELQGRVRTPGSEGHVTITETGHLQGELQARSLSVLGRAEGDLDVSGGRAALHASAVVSGRLRYGQLQVNGAELNAQVERVSAAPATGSLQASANTATTELTASQTIDVASTQANVLVGAPTSVLLT
;
A
#
# COMPACT_ATOMS: atom_id res chain seq x y z
N MET A 1 -15.57 43.90 86.96
CA MET A 1 -15.08 42.85 87.85
C MET A 1 -16.27 42.03 88.31
N ASP A 2 -16.94 41.31 87.40
CA ASP A 2 -16.52 40.03 86.74
C ASP A 2 -16.83 38.87 87.72
N THR A 3 -17.58 37.80 87.43
CA THR A 3 -18.10 37.19 86.20
C THR A 3 -19.03 36.05 86.64
N GLU A 4 -20.11 35.74 85.92
CA GLU A 4 -20.49 34.33 85.68
C GLU A 4 -21.39 34.23 84.44
N SER A 5 -20.80 33.78 83.33
CA SER A 5 -21.48 33.44 82.06
C SER A 5 -21.81 31.94 82.05
N PRO A 6 -22.96 31.49 81.51
CA PRO A 6 -23.31 30.07 81.52
C PRO A 6 -22.67 29.27 80.37
N GLU A 7 -22.12 28.10 80.75
CA GLU A 7 -21.71 26.83 80.08
C GLU A 7 -21.28 26.75 78.59
N PRO A 8 -20.33 25.83 78.30
CA PRO A 8 -20.68 24.82 77.30
C PRO A 8 -20.31 23.38 77.70
N SER A 9 -21.32 22.51 77.63
CA SER A 9 -21.18 21.05 77.67
C SER A 9 -20.33 20.53 76.51
N PHE A 10 -19.14 20.02 76.81
CA PHE A 10 -18.28 19.34 75.83
C PHE A 10 -18.73 17.87 75.65
N PRO A 11 -18.83 17.36 74.40
CA PRO A 11 -19.12 15.94 74.18
C PRO A 11 -17.91 15.05 74.54
N PRO A 12 -18.12 13.75 74.84
CA PRO A 12 -17.05 12.84 75.24
C PRO A 12 -16.04 12.61 74.10
N ARG A 13 -14.75 12.75 74.42
CA ARG A 13 -13.64 12.53 73.48
C ARG A 13 -13.46 11.03 73.22
N ILE A 14 -13.70 10.61 71.99
CA ILE A 14 -13.48 9.22 71.54
C ILE A 14 -12.01 9.08 71.09
N PRO A 15 -11.23 8.11 71.62
CA PRO A 15 -9.86 7.91 71.17
C PRO A 15 -9.82 7.40 69.73
N LEU A 16 -9.14 8.15 68.85
CA LEU A 16 -8.93 7.80 67.45
C LEU A 16 -7.96 6.60 67.39
N GLY A 17 -8.49 5.41 67.08
CA GLY A 17 -7.70 4.18 66.98
C GLY A 17 -8.49 2.89 67.22
N ALA A 18 -9.69 2.96 67.80
CA ALA A 18 -10.50 1.78 68.14
C ALA A 18 -11.47 1.31 67.03
N ALA A 19 -11.38 1.86 65.82
CA ALA A 19 -12.34 1.60 64.72
C ALA A 19 -11.69 1.06 63.43
N LEU A 20 -10.53 0.42 63.53
CA LEU A 20 -9.99 -0.33 62.38
C LEU A 20 -10.66 -1.71 62.34
N PRO A 21 -11.41 -2.06 61.28
CA PRO A 21 -11.93 -3.41 61.11
C PRO A 21 -10.78 -4.41 60.96
N ASP A 22 -10.97 -5.60 61.51
CA ASP A 22 -9.99 -6.69 61.47
C ASP A 22 -9.60 -7.02 60.01
N LEU A 23 -8.36 -6.70 59.65
CA LEU A 23 -7.83 -6.84 58.29
C LEU A 23 -7.50 -8.29 57.91
N SER A 24 -7.80 -9.26 58.77
CA SER A 24 -7.49 -10.68 58.59
C SER A 24 -8.33 -11.37 57.51
N HIS A 25 -9.40 -10.72 57.04
CA HIS A 25 -10.33 -11.26 56.03
C HIS A 25 -10.28 -10.53 54.69
N LEU A 26 -9.29 -9.68 54.44
CA LEU A 26 -9.15 -9.13 53.10
C LEU A 26 -8.80 -10.27 52.12
N PRO A 27 -9.59 -10.47 51.05
CA PRO A 27 -9.17 -11.37 50.00
C PRO A 27 -7.88 -10.78 49.41
N THR A 28 -6.76 -11.44 49.66
CA THR A 28 -5.52 -11.14 48.95
C THR A 28 -5.82 -11.30 47.47
N LEU A 29 -5.66 -10.21 46.71
CA LEU A 29 -5.62 -10.31 45.25
C LEU A 29 -4.40 -11.16 44.92
N ASP A 30 -4.65 -12.43 44.65
CA ASP A 30 -3.68 -13.32 44.01
C ASP A 30 -3.49 -12.75 42.60
N LEU A 31 -2.51 -11.85 42.44
CA LEU A 31 -2.09 -11.45 41.11
C LEU A 31 -1.49 -12.72 40.51
N PRO A 32 -2.08 -13.31 39.46
CA PRO A 32 -1.44 -14.42 38.78
C PRO A 32 -0.04 -13.94 38.42
N THR A 33 0.97 -14.69 38.84
CA THR A 33 2.34 -14.46 38.39
C THR A 33 2.27 -14.46 36.88
N LEU A 34 2.36 -13.27 36.29
CA LEU A 34 2.47 -13.08 34.86
C LEU A 34 3.64 -13.96 34.44
N ALA A 35 3.34 -15.05 33.73
CA ALA A 35 4.34 -15.82 33.02
C ALA A 35 5.27 -14.82 32.30
N PRO A 36 6.60 -15.05 32.30
CA PRO A 36 7.53 -14.11 31.68
C PRO A 36 7.01 -13.79 30.29
N ALA A 37 6.71 -12.51 30.09
CA ALA A 37 6.03 -12.02 28.90
C ALA A 37 6.70 -12.63 27.68
N ALA A 38 5.99 -13.49 26.95
CA ALA A 38 6.33 -13.78 25.57
C ALA A 38 6.58 -12.41 24.90
N PRO A 39 7.65 -12.25 24.10
CA PRO A 39 7.98 -10.94 23.54
C PRO A 39 6.73 -10.40 22.85
N LEU A 40 6.19 -9.29 23.37
CA LEU A 40 5.09 -8.60 22.74
C LEU A 40 5.46 -8.41 21.27
N PRO A 41 4.53 -8.65 20.31
CA PRO A 41 4.80 -8.34 18.91
C PRO A 41 5.30 -6.91 18.86
N SER A 42 6.48 -6.72 18.26
CA SER A 42 7.16 -5.44 18.17
C SER A 42 6.16 -4.40 17.68
N ALA A 43 6.02 -3.31 18.42
CA ALA A 43 5.05 -2.25 18.13
C ALA A 43 5.05 -1.90 16.63
N PRO A 44 3.88 -1.64 16.02
CA PRO A 44 3.81 -1.31 14.61
C PRO A 44 4.75 -0.13 14.35
N ARG A 45 5.74 -0.35 13.48
CA ARG A 45 6.68 0.70 13.11
C ARG A 45 5.89 1.74 12.33
N HIS A 46 5.59 2.85 12.99
CA HIS A 46 4.96 4.02 12.41
C HIS A 46 5.95 5.18 12.42
N SER A 47 6.21 5.74 11.26
CA SER A 47 6.95 6.99 11.12
C SER A 47 6.02 8.07 10.61
N GLN A 48 6.11 9.25 11.19
CA GLN A 48 5.32 10.40 10.80
C GLN A 48 6.22 11.61 10.58
N LEU A 49 6.08 12.23 9.41
CA LEU A 49 6.68 13.51 9.08
C LEU A 49 5.63 14.58 9.29
N ALA A 50 5.83 15.46 10.27
CA ALA A 50 4.89 16.51 10.60
C ALA A 50 4.88 17.62 9.54
N ALA A 51 3.79 18.39 9.50
CA ALA A 51 3.71 19.58 8.66
C ALA A 51 4.78 20.61 9.04
N GLY A 52 5.34 21.30 8.05
CA GLY A 52 6.43 22.27 8.23
C GLY A 52 7.84 21.65 8.21
N TRP A 53 7.96 20.33 8.11
CA TRP A 53 9.25 19.66 7.88
C TRP A 53 9.54 19.62 6.38
N ARG A 54 10.79 19.90 6.02
CA ARG A 54 11.31 19.71 4.67
C ARG A 54 12.43 18.68 4.71
N PHE A 55 12.22 17.53 4.09
CA PHE A 55 13.20 16.47 4.00
C PHE A 55 13.82 16.46 2.60
N GLU A 56 15.15 16.52 2.52
CA GLU A 56 15.89 16.44 1.25
C GLU A 56 16.90 15.28 1.32
N GLY A 57 16.76 14.29 0.44
CA GLY A 57 17.73 13.18 0.33
C GLY A 57 17.10 11.81 0.11
N GLN A 58 17.70 10.78 0.72
CA GLN A 58 17.23 9.41 0.63
C GLN A 58 16.80 8.89 1.99
N VAL A 59 15.66 8.23 2.05
CA VAL A 59 15.09 7.68 3.29
C VAL A 59 14.62 6.25 3.06
N THR A 60 14.97 5.38 4.00
CA THR A 60 14.58 3.97 4.00
C THR A 60 13.86 3.69 5.31
N LEU A 61 12.58 3.32 5.24
CA LEU A 61 11.71 3.14 6.40
C LEU A 61 10.99 1.80 6.31
N GLU A 62 10.79 1.15 7.44
CA GLU A 62 9.99 -0.08 7.52
C GLU A 62 8.65 0.20 8.20
N GLY A 63 7.57 -0.34 7.64
CA GLY A 63 6.22 -0.22 8.20
C GLY A 63 5.40 0.91 7.59
N SER A 64 4.64 1.60 8.43
CA SER A 64 3.71 2.65 8.00
C SER A 64 4.36 4.04 8.07
N LEU A 65 4.18 4.83 7.02
CA LEU A 65 4.72 6.18 6.90
C LEU A 65 3.61 7.17 6.61
N THR A 66 3.48 8.21 7.43
CA THR A 66 2.61 9.37 7.17
C THR A 66 3.45 10.57 6.81
N VAL A 67 3.17 11.21 5.67
CA VAL A 67 3.87 12.40 5.19
C VAL A 67 2.92 13.59 5.20
N ALA A 68 3.17 14.56 6.10
CA ALA A 68 2.39 15.80 6.20
C ALA A 68 3.15 17.09 5.86
N GLY A 69 4.43 16.98 5.49
CA GLY A 69 5.29 18.10 5.09
C GLY A 69 5.82 17.98 3.65
N GLU A 70 6.95 18.63 3.39
CA GLU A 70 7.65 18.56 2.10
C GLU A 70 8.68 17.44 2.12
N LEU A 71 8.58 16.52 1.17
CA LEU A 71 9.53 15.45 0.97
C LEU A 71 10.10 15.55 -0.43
N GLN A 72 11.40 15.83 -0.52
CA GLN A 72 12.14 15.90 -1.77
C GLN A 72 13.24 14.82 -1.80
N GLY A 73 13.16 13.91 -2.76
CA GLY A 73 14.17 12.88 -2.96
C GLY A 73 13.60 11.46 -3.07
N ARG A 74 14.30 10.48 -2.51
CA ARG A 74 13.99 9.05 -2.72
C ARG A 74 13.50 8.39 -1.43
N VAL A 75 12.28 7.84 -1.45
CA VAL A 75 11.69 7.08 -0.35
C VAL A 75 11.63 5.61 -0.74
N ARG A 76 12.19 4.75 0.10
CA ARG A 76 12.09 3.30 -0.04
C ARG A 76 11.45 2.70 1.20
N THR A 77 10.41 1.91 1.02
CA THR A 77 9.85 1.09 2.10
C THR A 77 10.12 -0.39 1.84
N PRO A 78 11.34 -0.90 2.17
CA PRO A 78 11.63 -2.32 2.04
C PRO A 78 10.83 -3.10 3.09
N GLY A 79 9.73 -3.72 2.68
CA GLY A 79 8.91 -4.52 3.58
C GLY A 79 7.61 -4.99 2.92
N SER A 80 7.07 -6.12 3.39
CA SER A 80 5.77 -6.63 2.92
C SER A 80 4.59 -5.76 3.38
N GLU A 81 4.79 -4.95 4.43
CA GLU A 81 3.79 -4.11 5.10
C GLU A 81 4.16 -2.62 4.99
N GLY A 82 4.57 -2.17 3.81
CA GLY A 82 4.88 -0.76 3.53
C GLY A 82 3.63 0.02 3.13
N HIS A 83 3.03 0.75 4.08
CA HIS A 83 1.90 1.65 3.81
C HIS A 83 2.34 3.10 3.89
N VAL A 84 2.29 3.82 2.77
CA VAL A 84 2.59 5.25 2.75
C VAL A 84 1.31 6.05 2.59
N THR A 85 1.09 7.01 3.48
CA THR A 85 -0.03 7.96 3.42
C THR A 85 0.52 9.36 3.26
N ILE A 86 0.16 10.03 2.17
CA ILE A 86 0.45 11.45 1.94
C ILE A 86 -0.79 12.23 2.36
N THR A 87 -0.69 13.08 3.38
CA THR A 87 -1.82 13.91 3.82
C THR A 87 -2.06 15.08 2.87
N GLU A 88 -3.12 15.86 3.09
CA GLU A 88 -3.48 17.02 2.27
C GLU A 88 -2.39 18.11 2.23
N THR A 89 -1.68 18.31 3.35
CA THR A 89 -0.54 19.24 3.45
C THR A 89 0.78 18.64 2.94
N GLY A 90 0.76 17.37 2.55
CA GLY A 90 1.94 16.65 2.06
C GLY A 90 2.28 17.03 0.63
N HIS A 91 3.54 17.40 0.42
CA HIS A 91 4.13 17.63 -0.90
C HIS A 91 5.26 16.64 -1.11
N LEU A 92 5.08 15.70 -2.04
CA LEU A 92 6.11 14.74 -2.40
C LEU A 92 6.71 15.11 -3.76
N GLN A 93 8.03 15.23 -3.83
CA GLN A 93 8.76 15.43 -5.07
C GLN A 93 9.92 14.44 -5.19
N GLY A 94 9.85 13.50 -6.13
CA GLY A 94 10.96 12.58 -6.40
C GLY A 94 10.51 11.15 -6.68
N GLU A 95 11.23 10.18 -6.13
CA GLU A 95 10.99 8.75 -6.38
C GLU A 95 10.47 8.07 -5.11
N LEU A 96 9.30 7.45 -5.18
CA LEU A 96 8.72 6.71 -4.06
C LEU A 96 8.50 5.25 -4.46
N GLN A 97 9.03 4.33 -3.67
CA GLN A 97 8.83 2.89 -3.83
C GLN A 97 8.10 2.34 -2.61
N ALA A 98 6.85 1.89 -2.80
CA ALA A 98 6.01 1.35 -1.73
C ALA A 98 5.06 0.27 -2.24
N ARG A 99 4.46 -0.52 -1.32
CA ARG A 99 3.48 -1.55 -1.68
C ARG A 99 2.04 -1.01 -1.67
N SER A 100 1.71 -0.21 -0.67
CA SER A 100 0.42 0.44 -0.55
C SER A 100 0.63 1.94 -0.42
N LEU A 101 -0.05 2.72 -1.26
CA LEU A 101 0.06 4.17 -1.29
C LEU A 101 -1.33 4.79 -1.20
N SER A 102 -1.52 5.71 -0.26
CA SER A 102 -2.71 6.55 -0.15
C SER A 102 -2.31 8.01 -0.32
N VAL A 103 -2.85 8.70 -1.33
CA VAL A 103 -2.52 10.10 -1.64
C VAL A 103 -3.73 10.97 -1.37
N LEU A 104 -3.56 11.97 -0.50
CA LEU A 104 -4.56 13.01 -0.23
C LEU A 104 -4.05 14.40 -0.68
N GLY A 105 -2.74 14.62 -0.77
CA GLY A 105 -2.13 15.90 -1.14
C GLY A 105 -1.52 15.91 -2.55
N ARG A 106 -0.34 16.53 -2.69
CA ARG A 106 0.35 16.64 -4.00
C ARG A 106 1.52 15.68 -4.09
N ALA A 107 1.61 14.97 -5.21
CA ALA A 107 2.73 14.09 -5.51
C ALA A 107 3.26 14.34 -6.92
N GLU A 108 4.54 14.66 -7.03
CA GLU A 108 5.26 14.94 -8.27
C GLU A 108 6.46 14.00 -8.40
N GLY A 109 6.54 13.24 -9.50
CA GLY A 109 7.71 12.42 -9.81
C GLY A 109 7.38 11.00 -10.22
N ASP A 110 8.24 10.05 -9.81
CA ASP A 110 8.13 8.63 -10.15
C ASP A 110 7.62 7.85 -8.93
N LEU A 111 6.40 7.33 -9.05
CA LEU A 111 5.73 6.57 -7.99
C LEU A 111 5.68 5.11 -8.41
N ASP A 112 6.42 4.24 -7.73
CA ASP A 112 6.38 2.78 -7.93
C ASP A 112 5.58 2.11 -6.82
N VAL A 113 4.37 1.66 -7.19
CA VAL A 113 3.42 0.90 -6.37
C VAL A 113 3.08 -0.41 -7.07
N SER A 114 4.08 -1.05 -7.68
CA SER A 114 3.94 -2.28 -8.46
C SER A 114 3.38 -3.46 -7.63
N GLY A 115 3.71 -3.52 -6.33
CA GLY A 115 3.40 -4.66 -5.47
C GLY A 115 2.04 -4.65 -4.75
N GLY A 116 1.20 -3.63 -4.96
CA GLY A 116 -0.08 -3.53 -4.24
C GLY A 116 -1.06 -2.49 -4.80
N ARG A 117 -1.62 -1.66 -3.92
CA ARG A 117 -2.73 -0.75 -4.24
C ARG A 117 -2.33 0.71 -4.07
N ALA A 118 -2.63 1.52 -5.08
CA ALA A 118 -2.61 2.97 -5.00
C ALA A 118 -4.03 3.50 -4.87
N ALA A 119 -4.31 4.25 -3.81
CA ALA A 119 -5.58 4.92 -3.54
C ALA A 119 -5.37 6.44 -3.58
N LEU A 120 -6.06 7.11 -4.49
CA LEU A 120 -6.05 8.57 -4.60
C LEU A 120 -7.39 9.10 -4.08
N HIS A 121 -7.33 10.07 -3.16
CA HIS A 121 -8.50 10.72 -2.57
C HIS A 121 -8.87 12.02 -3.29
N ALA A 122 -9.96 12.69 -2.88
CA ALA A 122 -10.59 13.78 -3.65
C ALA A 122 -9.74 15.05 -3.79
N SER A 123 -8.78 15.27 -2.90
CA SER A 123 -7.87 16.41 -2.94
C SER A 123 -6.50 16.09 -3.57
N ALA A 124 -6.32 14.87 -4.08
CA ALA A 124 -5.01 14.44 -4.56
C ALA A 124 -4.69 14.99 -5.95
N VAL A 125 -3.48 15.51 -6.12
CA VAL A 125 -2.93 15.94 -7.41
C VAL A 125 -1.65 15.16 -7.68
N VAL A 126 -1.65 14.34 -8.72
CA VAL A 126 -0.49 13.52 -9.08
C VAL A 126 0.03 13.90 -10.46
N SER A 127 1.32 14.22 -10.55
CA SER A 127 2.00 14.57 -11.79
C SER A 127 3.30 13.77 -11.95
N GLY A 128 3.61 13.32 -13.18
CA GLY A 128 4.85 12.57 -13.46
C GLY A 128 4.60 11.16 -14.01
N ARG A 129 5.19 10.12 -13.41
CA ARG A 129 5.02 8.71 -13.80
C ARG A 129 4.54 7.88 -12.61
N LEU A 130 3.49 7.09 -12.80
CA LEU A 130 2.92 6.23 -11.77
C LEU A 130 2.85 4.78 -12.26
N ARG A 131 3.63 3.91 -11.62
CA ARG A 131 3.57 2.46 -11.77
C ARG A 131 2.69 1.87 -10.69
N TYR A 132 1.65 1.13 -11.06
CA TYR A 132 0.71 0.58 -10.07
C TYR A 132 0.25 -0.84 -10.42
N GLY A 133 -0.04 -1.65 -9.39
CA GLY A 133 -0.72 -2.93 -9.56
C GLY A 133 -2.24 -2.77 -9.64
N GLN A 134 -2.83 -2.15 -8.61
CA GLN A 134 -4.26 -1.80 -8.52
C GLN A 134 -4.43 -0.32 -8.22
N LEU A 135 -5.16 0.41 -9.07
CA LEU A 135 -5.46 1.83 -8.88
C LEU A 135 -6.90 2.02 -8.40
N GLN A 136 -7.10 2.89 -7.43
CA GLN A 136 -8.38 3.38 -6.95
C GLN A 136 -8.34 4.91 -6.93
N VAL A 137 -9.31 5.56 -7.56
CA VAL A 137 -9.36 7.03 -7.66
C VAL A 137 -10.72 7.50 -7.16
N ASN A 138 -10.69 8.37 -6.15
CA ASN A 138 -11.88 8.99 -5.56
C ASN A 138 -11.79 10.50 -5.73
N GLY A 139 -11.99 11.01 -6.95
CA GLY A 139 -12.07 12.46 -7.22
C GLY A 139 -10.72 13.20 -7.31
N ALA A 140 -9.62 12.50 -7.57
CA ALA A 140 -8.29 13.09 -7.72
C ALA A 140 -8.03 13.64 -9.13
N GLU A 141 -7.11 14.60 -9.23
CA GLU A 141 -6.56 15.08 -10.51
C GLU A 141 -5.27 14.32 -10.84
N LEU A 142 -5.24 13.65 -11.98
CA LEU A 142 -4.13 12.82 -12.41
C LEU A 142 -3.54 13.34 -13.73
N ASN A 143 -2.41 14.05 -13.64
CA ASN A 143 -1.64 14.60 -14.76
C ASN A 143 -0.32 13.83 -14.94
N ALA A 144 -0.40 12.51 -15.05
CA ALA A 144 0.77 11.62 -15.06
C ALA A 144 0.67 10.51 -16.11
N GLN A 145 1.83 9.98 -16.52
CA GLN A 145 1.95 8.75 -17.29
C GLN A 145 1.74 7.55 -16.36
N VAL A 146 0.69 6.78 -16.60
CA VAL A 146 0.31 5.65 -15.75
C VAL A 146 0.67 4.33 -16.43
N GLU A 147 1.49 3.51 -15.78
CA GLU A 147 1.91 2.19 -16.25
C GLU A 147 1.40 1.13 -15.27
N ARG A 148 0.63 0.16 -15.76
CA ARG A 148 0.14 -0.94 -14.92
C ARG A 148 1.17 -2.05 -14.88
N VAL A 149 1.70 -2.33 -13.70
CA VAL A 149 2.58 -3.48 -13.46
C VAL A 149 1.70 -4.61 -12.92
N SER A 150 1.12 -5.40 -13.83
CA SER A 150 0.58 -6.69 -13.41
C SER A 150 1.75 -7.58 -13.02
N ALA A 151 1.82 -8.00 -11.75
CA ALA A 151 2.58 -9.20 -11.41
C ALA A 151 2.05 -10.31 -12.32
N ALA A 152 2.83 -10.70 -13.32
CA ALA A 152 2.40 -11.67 -14.31
C ALA A 152 1.90 -12.93 -13.59
N PRO A 153 0.64 -13.37 -13.77
CA PRO A 153 0.42 -14.81 -13.75
C PRO A 153 1.21 -15.33 -14.95
N ALA A 154 2.17 -16.21 -14.69
CA ALA A 154 2.62 -17.10 -15.74
C ALA A 154 1.37 -17.77 -16.35
N THR A 155 1.31 -17.77 -17.68
CA THR A 155 0.38 -18.56 -18.51
C THR A 155 -0.95 -17.90 -18.89
N GLY A 156 -0.88 -16.99 -19.86
CA GLY A 156 -1.93 -16.83 -20.87
C GLY A 156 -1.60 -17.69 -22.09
N SER A 157 -1.67 -19.02 -21.98
CA SER A 157 -1.73 -19.91 -23.15
C SER A 157 -3.19 -20.09 -23.55
N LEU A 158 -3.72 -19.14 -24.33
CA LEU A 158 -4.95 -19.33 -25.09
C LEU A 158 -4.56 -19.74 -26.51
N GLN A 159 -4.57 -21.05 -26.72
CA GLN A 159 -4.97 -21.78 -27.92
C GLN A 159 -4.81 -21.04 -29.27
N ALA A 160 -3.64 -21.22 -29.89
CA ALA A 160 -3.59 -21.41 -31.32
C ALA A 160 -3.87 -22.90 -31.59
N SER A 161 -5.01 -23.19 -32.21
CA SER A 161 -5.41 -24.52 -32.63
C SER A 161 -4.31 -25.21 -33.44
N ALA A 162 -3.66 -26.19 -32.84
CA ALA A 162 -2.94 -27.22 -33.55
C ALA A 162 -4.00 -28.09 -34.26
N ASN A 163 -4.23 -27.82 -35.54
CA ASN A 163 -4.91 -28.77 -36.40
C ASN A 163 -3.94 -29.93 -36.67
N THR A 164 -3.95 -30.91 -35.78
CA THR A 164 -3.33 -32.20 -35.99
C THR A 164 -4.19 -32.98 -36.98
N ALA A 165 -4.02 -32.70 -38.27
CA ALA A 165 -4.40 -33.62 -39.32
C ALA A 165 -3.21 -34.56 -39.61
N THR A 166 -2.99 -35.52 -38.71
CA THR A 166 -2.24 -36.74 -39.02
C THR A 166 -3.05 -37.91 -38.49
N THR A 167 -3.90 -38.45 -39.35
CA THR A 167 -4.51 -39.78 -39.20
C THR A 167 -4.29 -40.52 -40.52
N GLU A 168 -3.26 -41.37 -40.48
CA GLU A 168 -3.23 -42.74 -41.02
C GLU A 168 -3.24 -42.99 -42.55
N LEU A 169 -2.04 -43.27 -43.05
CA LEU A 169 -1.61 -44.53 -43.70
C LEU A 169 -2.64 -45.36 -44.51
N THR A 170 -2.31 -45.46 -45.81
CA THR A 170 -2.37 -46.68 -46.66
C THR A 170 -3.74 -47.13 -47.21
N ALA A 171 -4.03 -46.75 -48.46
CA ALA A 171 -4.11 -47.68 -49.60
C ALA A 171 -4.59 -46.95 -50.88
N SER A 172 -3.84 -47.18 -51.97
CA SER A 172 -4.28 -47.28 -53.37
C SER A 172 -5.35 -46.32 -53.92
N GLN A 173 -4.99 -45.54 -54.94
CA GLN A 173 -5.38 -45.80 -56.34
C GLN A 173 -5.38 -44.52 -57.20
N THR A 174 -4.40 -44.46 -58.11
CA THR A 174 -4.42 -43.89 -59.47
C THR A 174 -4.97 -42.48 -59.69
N ILE A 175 -4.06 -41.52 -59.92
CA ILE A 175 -4.31 -40.42 -60.86
C ILE A 175 -3.12 -40.35 -61.81
N ASP A 176 -3.38 -40.82 -63.04
CA ASP A 176 -2.52 -40.73 -64.21
C ASP A 176 -2.68 -39.33 -64.86
N VAL A 177 -1.81 -39.08 -65.84
CA VAL A 177 -1.87 -38.06 -66.90
C VAL A 177 -1.19 -36.69 -66.63
N ALA A 178 0.12 -36.72 -66.92
CA ALA A 178 0.82 -35.84 -67.87
C ALA A 178 0.96 -34.31 -67.60
N SER A 179 2.21 -33.96 -67.29
CA SER A 179 3.05 -33.06 -68.10
C SER A 179 2.86 -31.53 -68.05
N THR A 180 4.03 -30.89 -67.95
CA THR A 180 4.42 -29.61 -68.59
C THR A 180 4.41 -28.35 -67.71
N GLN A 181 5.59 -28.12 -67.11
CA GLN A 181 6.44 -26.91 -67.11
C GLN A 181 5.86 -25.49 -67.08
N ALA A 182 6.66 -24.65 -66.39
CA ALA A 182 6.89 -23.22 -66.57
C ALA A 182 5.87 -22.26 -65.95
N ASN A 183 6.14 -21.83 -64.71
CA ASN A 183 5.63 -20.54 -64.22
C ASN A 183 6.65 -19.44 -64.55
N VAL A 184 6.37 -18.75 -65.64
CA VAL A 184 7.10 -17.60 -66.19
C VAL A 184 6.85 -16.38 -65.31
N LEU A 185 7.94 -15.71 -64.95
CA LEU A 185 8.00 -14.38 -64.35
C LEU A 185 7.76 -13.32 -65.44
N VAL A 186 6.55 -12.74 -65.57
CA VAL A 186 6.31 -11.41 -66.19
C VAL A 186 4.95 -10.85 -65.73
N GLY A 187 4.88 -9.56 -65.35
CA GLY A 187 3.60 -8.83 -65.27
C GLY A 187 3.67 -7.48 -64.55
N ALA A 188 3.94 -6.42 -65.31
CA ALA A 188 4.13 -5.02 -64.91
C ALA A 188 2.92 -4.31 -64.25
N PRO A 189 3.12 -3.14 -63.61
CA PRO A 189 2.09 -2.10 -63.55
C PRO A 189 2.41 -0.92 -64.47
N THR A 190 1.56 -0.80 -65.50
CA THR A 190 0.88 0.45 -65.93
C THR A 190 1.73 1.67 -66.28
N SER A 191 1.91 1.90 -67.60
CA SER A 191 2.25 3.21 -68.17
C SER A 191 1.08 4.19 -68.06
N VAL A 192 1.37 5.44 -67.69
CA VAL A 192 0.54 6.62 -68.02
C VAL A 192 1.48 7.66 -68.65
N LEU A 193 1.08 8.15 -69.82
CA LEU A 193 1.85 8.96 -70.76
C LEU A 193 1.31 10.42 -70.79
N LEU A 194 2.25 11.37 -70.76
CA LEU A 194 2.29 12.76 -71.27
C LEU A 194 1.13 13.76 -71.05
N THR A 195 1.44 14.88 -70.41
CA THR A 195 1.86 16.15 -71.07
C THR A 195 2.67 16.98 -70.08
#